data_AF-A0ABD3ZQG5-F1
#
_entry.id   AF-A0ABD3ZQG5-F1
#
_cell.length_a   1.000
_cell.length_b   1.000
_cell.length_c   1.000
_cell.angle_alpha   90.00
_cell.angle_beta   90.00
_cell.angle_gamma   90.00
#
_symmetry.space_group_name_H-M   'P 1'
#
loop_
_entity.id
_entity.type
_entity.pdbx_description
1 polymer ?
#
loop_
_entity_poly.entity_id
_entity_poly.type
_entity_poly.pdbx_seq_one_letter_code
_entity_poly.pdbx_strand_id
1 'polypeptide(L)'
;MITPEDVAFMKHARKEVIQGRTHDVVLFYEGEVVRDPITNEPLPQKEPPKRTVPSVVTEISSQVKIDKYLADGIEVQSGDIWFSIAIELIEDIYESLKSVIYDEKTYEILSVDKKGIGARNRAEIVGRLRR
;
A
#
# COMPACT_ATOMS: atom_id res chain seq x y z
N MET A 1 -15.22 20.82 15.35
CA MET A 1 -13.87 20.31 15.68
C MET A 1 -14.04 18.81 15.90
N ILE A 2 -13.25 17.97 15.24
CA ILE A 2 -13.34 16.51 15.41
C ILE A 2 -12.51 16.15 16.65
N THR A 3 -13.09 15.42 17.60
CA THR A 3 -12.42 15.02 18.84
C THR A 3 -11.59 13.73 18.64
N PRO A 4 -10.63 13.42 19.54
CA PRO A 4 -9.90 12.15 19.48
C PRO A 4 -10.80 10.91 19.57
N GLU A 5 -11.90 10.99 20.33
CA GLU A 5 -12.91 9.94 20.44
C GLU A 5 -13.63 9.73 19.11
N ASP A 6 -13.98 10.81 18.41
CA ASP A 6 -14.54 10.74 17.05
C ASP A 6 -13.58 10.07 16.07
N VAL A 7 -12.27 10.36 16.17
CA VAL A 7 -11.24 9.72 15.32
C VAL A 7 -11.15 8.22 15.60
N ALA A 8 -11.18 7.81 16.87
CA ALA A 8 -11.15 6.39 17.25
C ALA A 8 -12.41 5.65 16.76
N PHE A 9 -13.59 6.28 16.93
CA PHE A 9 -14.85 5.75 16.43
C PHE A 9 -14.83 5.58 14.90
N MET A 10 -14.38 6.59 14.16
CA MET A 10 -14.27 6.50 12.69
C MET A 10 -13.29 5.41 12.24
N LYS A 11 -12.18 5.20 12.97
CA LYS A 11 -11.26 4.08 12.69
C LYS A 11 -11.95 2.73 12.92
N HIS A 12 -12.71 2.59 14.01
CA HIS A 12 -13.40 1.34 14.36
C HIS A 12 -14.53 1.02 13.36
N ALA A 13 -15.45 1.97 13.11
CA ALA A 13 -16.53 1.81 12.14
C ALA A 13 -16.00 1.47 10.74
N ARG A 14 -14.85 2.03 10.35
CA ARG A 14 -14.21 1.65 9.08
C ARG A 14 -13.77 0.19 9.06
N LYS A 15 -13.20 -0.34 10.16
CA LYS A 15 -12.79 -1.76 10.25
C LYS A 15 -13.98 -2.68 10.00
N GLU A 16 -15.17 -2.34 10.51
CA GLU A 16 -16.40 -3.09 10.28
C GLU A 16 -16.87 -3.02 8.82
N VAL A 17 -16.87 -1.82 8.21
CA VAL A 17 -17.33 -1.61 6.82
C VAL A 17 -16.47 -2.35 5.78
N ILE A 18 -15.17 -2.50 6.03
CA ILE A 18 -14.25 -3.14 5.07
C ILE A 18 -14.14 -4.66 5.24
N GLN A 19 -14.73 -5.23 6.30
CA GLN A 19 -14.54 -6.64 6.66
C GLN A 19 -15.06 -7.62 5.58
N GLY A 20 -16.03 -7.21 4.76
CA GLY A 20 -16.53 -7.99 3.61
C GLY A 20 -15.93 -7.62 2.25
N ARG A 21 -14.97 -6.68 2.21
CA ARG A 21 -14.38 -6.11 0.98
C ARG A 21 -12.85 -6.18 0.97
N THR A 22 -12.27 -6.87 1.94
CA THR A 22 -10.82 -6.98 2.12
C THR A 22 -10.33 -8.26 1.46
N HIS A 23 -9.19 -8.13 0.78
CA HIS A 23 -8.45 -9.23 0.18
C HIS A 23 -7.03 -9.20 0.72
N ASP A 24 -6.47 -10.38 0.96
CA ASP A 24 -5.06 -10.48 1.32
C ASP A 24 -4.18 -10.16 0.11
N VAL A 25 -3.24 -9.26 0.31
CA VAL A 25 -2.24 -8.88 -0.69
C VAL A 25 -0.85 -9.06 -0.12
N VAL A 26 0.11 -9.43 -0.97
CA VAL A 26 1.51 -9.63 -0.55
C VAL A 26 2.33 -8.43 -1.00
N LEU A 27 2.80 -7.64 -0.04
CA LEU A 27 3.64 -6.49 -0.27
C LEU A 27 5.11 -6.92 -0.30
N PHE A 28 5.86 -6.44 -1.27
CA PHE A 28 7.32 -6.53 -1.32
C PHE A 28 7.92 -5.14 -1.06
N TYR A 29 9.00 -5.12 -0.30
CA TYR A 29 9.68 -3.89 0.09
C TYR A 29 11.20 -4.06 0.05
N GLU A 30 11.94 -2.95 0.02
CA GLU A 30 13.39 -2.98 0.20
C GLU A 30 13.72 -3.39 1.63
N GLY A 31 14.51 -4.46 1.79
CA GLY A 31 15.01 -4.89 3.08
C GLY A 31 16.26 -4.14 3.51
N GLU A 32 16.54 -4.15 4.81
CA GLU A 32 17.85 -3.71 5.30
C GLU A 32 18.94 -4.65 4.76
N VAL A 33 20.01 -4.06 4.24
CA VAL A 33 21.19 -4.80 3.79
C VAL A 33 21.81 -5.47 5.02
N VAL A 34 21.56 -6.76 5.18
CA VAL A 34 22.18 -7.55 6.26
C VAL A 34 23.66 -7.62 5.96
N ARG A 35 24.48 -7.01 6.81
CA ARG A 35 25.94 -7.07 6.70
C ARG A 35 26.47 -8.23 7.52
N ASP A 36 27.48 -8.91 6.99
CA ASP A 36 28.19 -9.92 7.74
C ASP A 36 28.90 -9.28 8.96
N PRO A 37 28.71 -9.79 10.19
CA PRO A 37 29.29 -9.21 11.39
C PRO A 37 30.82 -9.32 11.47
N ILE A 38 31.46 -10.14 10.62
CA ILE A 38 32.90 -10.37 10.56
C ILE A 38 33.53 -9.61 9.39
N THR A 39 32.91 -9.65 8.20
CA THR A 39 33.49 -9.04 6.99
C THR A 39 32.89 -7.67 6.63
N ASN A 40 31.78 -7.27 7.26
CA ASN A 40 31.00 -6.06 6.96
C ASN A 40 30.52 -5.97 5.49
N GLU A 41 30.61 -7.07 4.75
CA GLU A 41 30.14 -7.19 3.38
C GLU A 41 28.61 -7.36 3.35
N PRO A 42 27.93 -6.79 2.35
CA PRO A 42 26.50 -7.01 2.18
C PRO A 42 26.24 -8.47 1.84
N LEU A 43 25.49 -9.18 2.71
CA LEU A 43 25.05 -10.52 2.40
C LEU A 43 23.98 -10.45 1.29
N PRO A 44 24.05 -11.33 0.28
CA PRO A 44 23.01 -11.41 -0.72
C PRO A 44 21.71 -11.88 -0.05
N GLN A 45 20.72 -10.98 0.08
CA GLN A 45 19.36 -11.38 0.41
C GLN A 45 18.83 -12.29 -0.71
N LYS A 46 18.54 -13.55 -0.38
CA LYS A 46 18.05 -14.54 -1.34
C LYS A 46 16.65 -14.22 -1.88
N GLU A 47 15.83 -13.51 -1.12
CA GLU A 47 14.50 -13.06 -1.54
C GLU A 47 14.25 -11.64 -1.00
N PRO A 48 13.61 -10.75 -1.79
CA PRO A 48 13.12 -9.49 -1.27
C PRO A 48 12.12 -9.75 -0.14
N PRO A 49 12.21 -9.02 0.99
CA PRO A 49 11.30 -9.25 2.10
C PRO A 49 9.86 -8.95 1.68
N LYS A 50 8.94 -9.75 2.23
CA LYS A 50 7.53 -9.73 1.87
C LYS A 50 6.62 -9.77 3.10
N ARG A 51 5.48 -9.11 3.03
CA ARG A 51 4.47 -9.07 4.10
C ARG A 51 3.06 -9.19 3.53
N THR A 52 2.28 -10.13 4.05
CA THR A 52 0.86 -10.26 3.71
C THR A 52 0.04 -9.35 4.60
N VAL A 53 -0.82 -8.51 4.00
CA VAL A 53 -1.74 -7.63 4.73
C VAL A 53 -3.13 -7.61 4.07
N PRO A 54 -4.20 -7.41 4.84
CA PRO A 54 -5.52 -7.16 4.28
C PRO A 54 -5.58 -5.78 3.62
N SER A 55 -6.15 -5.74 2.41
CA SER A 55 -6.32 -4.52 1.61
C SER A 55 -7.70 -4.48 0.98
N VAL A 56 -8.29 -3.28 0.88
CA VAL A 56 -9.43 -3.09 -0.03
C VAL A 56 -8.88 -2.81 -1.41
N VAL A 57 -9.21 -3.68 -2.35
CA VAL A 57 -8.75 -3.62 -3.74
C VAL A 57 -9.83 -2.97 -4.60
N THR A 58 -9.47 -2.02 -5.45
CA THR A 58 -10.40 -1.38 -6.39
C THR A 58 -9.72 -1.16 -7.73
N GLU A 59 -10.30 -1.70 -8.80
CA GLU A 59 -9.81 -1.48 -10.16
C GLU A 59 -10.13 -0.06 -10.65
N ILE A 60 -9.16 0.57 -11.31
CA ILE A 60 -9.32 1.86 -11.96
C ILE A 60 -9.95 1.64 -13.34
N SER A 61 -11.23 2.00 -13.48
CA SER A 61 -11.93 1.93 -14.76
C SER A 61 -11.77 3.22 -15.57
N SER A 62 -11.75 3.09 -16.90
CA SER A 62 -11.57 4.20 -17.86
C SER A 62 -12.60 5.34 -17.75
N GLN A 63 -13.76 5.10 -17.15
CA GLN A 63 -14.79 6.12 -16.90
C GLN A 63 -14.42 7.04 -15.75
N VAL A 64 -13.58 6.56 -14.82
CA VAL A 64 -12.86 7.42 -13.90
C VAL A 64 -11.71 8.01 -14.71
N LYS A 65 -12.01 8.96 -15.62
CA LYS A 65 -11.01 9.93 -16.10
C LYS A 65 -10.56 10.69 -14.88
N ILE A 66 -9.60 10.10 -14.21
CA ILE A 66 -8.87 10.70 -13.12
C ILE A 66 -7.98 11.71 -13.83
N ASP A 67 -8.49 12.92 -14.01
CA ASP A 67 -7.65 14.13 -14.14
C ASP A 67 -6.87 14.38 -12.81
N LYS A 68 -6.51 13.31 -12.09
CA LYS A 68 -5.57 13.38 -10.99
C LYS A 68 -4.27 12.83 -11.53
N TYR A 69 -3.48 13.76 -12.05
CA TYR A 69 -2.11 13.82 -11.61
C TYR A 69 -2.11 13.51 -10.11
N LEU A 70 -1.60 12.33 -9.74
CA LEU A 70 -1.08 12.15 -8.38
C LEU A 70 -0.05 13.28 -8.17
N ALA A 71 0.18 13.68 -6.92
CA ALA A 71 1.02 14.85 -6.62
C ALA A 71 2.41 14.81 -7.31
N ASP A 72 2.86 13.60 -7.71
CA ASP A 72 4.13 13.34 -8.39
C ASP A 72 4.03 13.21 -9.93
N GLY A 73 2.92 13.60 -10.55
CA GLY A 73 2.80 13.62 -12.02
C GLY A 73 2.53 12.26 -12.68
N ILE A 74 2.12 11.26 -11.90
CA ILE A 74 1.84 9.91 -12.42
C ILE A 74 0.46 9.86 -13.09
N GLU A 75 0.46 9.49 -14.36
CA GLU A 75 -0.76 9.22 -15.13
C GLU A 75 -1.24 7.78 -14.88
N VAL A 76 -2.41 7.67 -14.25
CA VAL A 76 -3.08 6.40 -14.00
C VAL A 76 -3.83 5.92 -15.26
N GLN A 77 -3.84 4.62 -15.49
CA GLN A 77 -4.41 3.99 -16.67
C GLN A 77 -5.55 3.05 -16.30
N SER A 78 -6.43 2.78 -17.27
CA SER A 78 -7.44 1.74 -17.10
C SER A 78 -6.76 0.39 -16.84
N GLY A 79 -7.21 -0.30 -15.78
CA GLY A 79 -6.62 -1.56 -15.33
C GLY A 79 -5.51 -1.42 -14.27
N ASP A 80 -5.13 -0.20 -13.91
CA ASP A 80 -4.40 0.02 -12.65
C ASP A 80 -5.30 -0.32 -11.46
N ILE A 81 -4.69 -0.60 -10.31
CA ILE A 81 -5.41 -1.01 -9.09
C ILE A 81 -5.07 -0.07 -7.94
N TRP A 82 -6.10 0.34 -7.20
CA TRP A 82 -5.96 0.93 -5.88
C TRP A 82 -5.97 -0.14 -4.79
N PHE A 83 -4.95 -0.10 -3.95
CA PHE A 83 -4.88 -0.86 -2.70
C PHE A 83 -5.01 0.11 -1.53
N SER A 84 -6.09 -0.01 -0.76
CA SER A 84 -6.32 0.79 0.44
C SER A 84 -5.97 -0.04 1.67
N ILE A 85 -4.82 0.27 2.28
CA ILE A 85 -4.23 -0.50 3.39
C ILE A 85 -4.23 0.36 4.65
N ALA A 86 -4.55 -0.24 5.80
CA ALA A 86 -4.44 0.45 7.09
C ALA A 86 -2.97 0.79 7.38
N ILE A 87 -2.68 2.06 7.68
CA ILE A 87 -1.29 2.52 7.79
C ILE A 87 -0.51 1.81 8.91
N GLU A 88 -1.22 1.42 9.98
CA GLU A 88 -0.66 0.67 11.12
C GLU A 88 -0.04 -0.69 10.76
N LEU A 89 -0.38 -1.25 9.59
CA LEU A 89 0.14 -2.55 9.13
C LEU A 89 1.46 -2.43 8.35
N ILE A 90 1.78 -1.22 7.91
CA ILE A 90 2.86 -0.95 6.96
C ILE A 90 3.70 0.27 7.33
N GLU A 91 3.50 0.87 8.51
CA GLU A 91 4.16 2.12 8.91
C GLU A 91 5.70 2.01 8.86
N ASP A 92 6.23 0.86 9.27
CA ASP A 92 7.65 0.53 9.27
C ASP A 92 8.26 0.28 7.88
N ILE A 93 7.42 -0.07 6.89
CA ILE A 93 7.84 -0.38 5.51
C ILE A 93 7.30 0.61 4.47
N TYR A 94 6.60 1.66 4.91
CA TYR A 94 5.82 2.55 4.05
C TYR A 94 6.65 3.16 2.91
N GLU A 95 7.85 3.65 3.23
CA GLU A 95 8.75 4.31 2.29
C GLU A 95 9.54 3.31 1.41
N SER A 96 9.55 2.02 1.77
CA SER A 96 10.32 0.98 1.09
C SER A 96 9.48 0.05 0.22
N LEU A 97 8.15 0.25 0.16
CA LEU A 97 7.24 -0.53 -0.68
C LEU A 97 7.61 -0.45 -2.17
N LYS A 98 7.63 -1.58 -2.86
CA LYS A 98 7.99 -1.69 -4.29
C LYS A 98 6.92 -2.32 -5.16
N SER A 99 6.35 -3.43 -4.70
CA SER A 99 5.34 -4.15 -5.47
C SER A 99 4.33 -4.83 -4.58
N VAL A 100 3.18 -5.15 -5.17
CA VAL A 100 2.06 -5.84 -4.52
C VAL A 100 1.68 -7.04 -5.38
N ILE A 101 1.56 -8.23 -4.79
CA ILE A 101 0.90 -9.36 -5.43
C ILE A 101 -0.54 -9.43 -4.98
N TYR A 102 -1.43 -9.49 -5.96
CA TYR A 102 -2.86 -9.68 -5.79
C TYR A 102 -3.38 -10.53 -6.95
N ASP A 103 -4.23 -11.52 -6.68
CA ASP A 103 -4.79 -12.41 -7.72
C ASP A 103 -3.71 -13.04 -8.63
N GLU A 104 -2.65 -13.57 -8.00
CA GLU A 104 -1.47 -14.19 -8.66
C GLU A 104 -0.70 -13.27 -9.63
N LYS A 105 -1.07 -11.99 -9.69
CA LYS A 105 -0.45 -10.98 -10.55
C LYS A 105 0.40 -10.05 -9.72
N THR A 106 1.54 -9.65 -10.27
CA THR A 106 2.45 -8.69 -9.64
C THR A 106 2.18 -7.29 -10.17
N TYR A 107 1.91 -6.36 -9.27
CA TYR A 107 1.71 -4.95 -9.57
C TYR A 107 2.90 -4.14 -9.05
N GLU A 108 3.52 -3.36 -9.92
CA GLU A 108 4.52 -2.36 -9.54
C GLU A 108 3.82 -1.16 -8.88
N ILE A 109 4.35 -0.70 -7.76
CA ILE A 109 3.80 0.46 -7.05
C ILE A 109 4.25 1.73 -7.78
N LEU A 110 3.28 2.48 -8.27
CA LEU A 110 3.52 3.78 -8.89
C LEU A 110 3.52 4.89 -7.84
N SER A 111 2.58 4.85 -6.90
CA SER A 111 2.46 5.86 -5.85
C SER A 111 1.94 5.29 -4.54
N VAL A 112 2.25 5.97 -3.45
CA VAL A 112 1.75 5.69 -2.11
C VAL A 112 1.36 6.99 -1.42
N ASP A 113 0.07 7.18 -1.14
CA ASP A 113 -0.46 8.38 -0.49
C ASP A 113 -1.07 8.08 0.89
N LYS A 114 -0.61 8.75 1.94
CA LYS A 114 -1.30 8.72 3.25
C LYS A 114 -2.63 9.46 3.14
N LYS A 115 -3.76 8.83 3.45
CA LYS A 115 -5.09 9.47 3.54
C LYS A 115 -5.74 9.24 4.90
N GLY A 116 -6.74 10.06 5.21
CA GLY A 116 -7.54 9.95 6.42
C GLY A 116 -8.28 11.25 6.74
N ILE A 117 -9.35 11.15 7.52
CA ILE A 117 -10.14 12.30 8.00
C ILE A 117 -9.77 12.52 9.47
N GLY A 118 -9.35 13.74 9.82
CA GLY A 118 -8.87 14.09 11.16
C GLY A 118 -7.45 13.59 11.48
N ALA A 119 -7.08 12.39 11.02
CA ALA A 119 -5.73 11.85 11.11
C ALA A 119 -5.42 10.95 9.91
N ARG A 120 -4.16 10.87 9.48
CA ARG A 120 -3.71 9.90 8.46
C ARG A 120 -3.87 8.50 9.04
N ASN A 121 -4.64 7.65 8.38
CA ASN A 121 -5.01 6.33 8.90
C ASN A 121 -4.95 5.20 7.87
N ARG A 122 -4.70 5.53 6.60
CA ARG A 122 -4.53 4.56 5.53
C ARG A 122 -3.50 5.02 4.51
N ALA A 123 -2.89 4.08 3.82
CA ALA A 123 -2.18 4.32 2.58
C ALA A 123 -3.08 3.94 1.41
N GLU A 124 -3.19 4.83 0.43
CA GLU A 124 -3.72 4.50 -0.90
C GLU A 124 -2.53 4.26 -1.82
N ILE A 125 -2.38 3.02 -2.27
CA ILE A 125 -1.31 2.60 -3.17
C ILE A 125 -1.90 2.43 -4.56
N VAL A 126 -1.24 2.98 -5.57
CA VAL A 126 -1.56 2.69 -6.98
C VAL A 126 -0.59 1.65 -7.49
N GLY A 127 -1.12 0.51 -7.94
CA GLY A 127 -0.33 -0.55 -8.56
C GLY A 127 -0.68 -0.71 -10.05
N ARG A 128 0.35 -0.89 -10.88
CA ARG A 128 0.21 -1.22 -12.30
C ARG A 128 0.72 -2.62 -12.58
N LEU A 129 -0.03 -3.40 -13.35
CA LEU A 129 0.34 -4.76 -13.70
C LEU A 129 1.72 -4.79 -14.39
N ARG A 130 2.64 -5.54 -13.81
CA ARG A 130 3.98 -5.76 -14.39
C ARG A 130 3.84 -6.75 -15.54
N ARG A 131 4.26 -6.33 -16.73
CA ARG A 131 4.29 -7.17 -17.95
C ARG A 131 5.53 -8.04 -17.98
#